data_AF-X6L7Y4-F1
#
_entry.id   AF-X6L7Y4-F1
#
_cell.length_a   1.000
_cell.length_b   1.000
_cell.length_c   1.000
_cell.angle_alpha   90.00
_cell.angle_beta   90.00
_cell.angle_gamma   90.00
#
_symmetry.space_group_name_H-M   'P 1'
#
loop_
_entity.id
_entity.type
_entity.pdbx_description
1 polymer ?
#
loop_
_entity_poly.entity_id
_entity_poly.type
_entity_poly.pdbx_seq_one_letter_code
_entity_poly.pdbx_strand_id
1 'polypeptide(L)'
;MEDDFQIVDFGPEQNNELKALQEELEKLSNRHSQLKEMENLEKNIKECRKTMTAMLEEMKQMKEEKQRLRDRVCALDSKNKELLEQTKALQKEVQSLKDTAKAKKVEETDVDAKSCVSLKELDKSKCYACKNCGTHISLEGDIASRNYQVGQGAFTEKKRGYLFNCAVNLTLGATKTEKFTTGSYEIAWVSCSKCAASLGWKYLSTNNQSNASKVGKLCLARYSLTSPQEKTEQL
;
A
#
# COMPACT_ATOMS: atom_id res chain seq x y z
N MET A 1 89.39 -37.64 25.94
CA MET A 1 89.76 -36.37 25.29
C MET A 1 88.56 -35.49 25.46
N GLU A 2 88.55 -34.73 26.55
CA GLU A 2 87.56 -33.68 26.78
C GLU A 2 88.21 -32.41 26.24
N ASP A 3 87.63 -31.85 25.18
CA ASP A 3 88.11 -30.61 24.57
C ASP A 3 87.82 -29.45 25.54
N ASP A 4 88.88 -28.89 26.13
CA ASP A 4 88.86 -27.65 26.90
C ASP A 4 88.55 -26.48 25.96
N PHE A 5 87.30 -26.00 26.00
CA PHE A 5 86.96 -24.70 25.42
C PHE A 5 87.45 -23.58 26.33
N GLN A 6 88.48 -22.85 25.88
CA GLN A 6 88.88 -21.58 26.51
C GLN A 6 87.78 -20.53 26.35
N ILE A 7 87.29 -20.03 27.48
CA ILE A 7 86.41 -18.85 27.52
C ILE A 7 87.29 -17.62 27.25
N VAL A 8 87.06 -16.96 26.12
CA VAL A 8 87.72 -15.70 25.77
C VAL A 8 87.07 -14.58 26.59
N ASP A 9 87.79 -14.06 27.57
CA ASP A 9 87.32 -12.97 28.43
C ASP A 9 87.62 -11.61 27.75
N PHE A 10 86.57 -10.91 27.33
CA PHE A 10 86.68 -9.62 26.66
C PHE A 10 86.89 -8.50 27.70
N GLY A 11 87.81 -7.58 27.42
CA GLY A 11 88.22 -6.54 28.38
C GLY A 11 87.09 -5.56 28.77
N PRO A 12 87.24 -4.81 29.88
CA PRO A 12 86.19 -3.93 30.42
C PRO A 12 85.72 -2.83 29.47
N GLU A 13 86.59 -2.35 28.57
CA GLU A 13 86.22 -1.38 27.53
C GLU A 13 85.25 -1.99 26.50
N GLN A 14 85.53 -3.20 26.02
CA GLN A 14 84.69 -3.92 25.04
C GLN A 14 83.32 -4.27 25.63
N ASN A 15 83.26 -4.59 26.93
CA ASN A 15 82.00 -4.87 27.63
C ASN A 15 81.15 -3.60 27.85
N ASN A 16 81.78 -2.45 28.07
CA ASN A 16 81.07 -1.16 28.17
C ASN A 16 80.55 -0.68 26.81
N GLU A 17 81.32 -0.86 25.74
CA GLU A 17 80.88 -0.59 24.36
C GLU A 17 79.68 -1.47 23.97
N LEU A 18 79.72 -2.77 24.32
CA LEU A 18 78.63 -3.70 24.05
C LEU A 18 77.33 -3.28 24.75
N LYS A 19 77.41 -2.83 26.01
CA LYS A 19 76.25 -2.31 26.76
C LYS A 19 75.70 -1.02 26.16
N ALA A 20 76.56 -0.10 25.75
CA ALA A 20 76.13 1.13 25.10
C ALA A 20 75.40 0.84 23.77
N LEU A 21 75.92 -0.09 22.97
CA LEU A 21 75.27 -0.54 21.74
C LEU A 21 73.92 -1.23 22.00
N GLN A 22 73.80 -2.02 23.07
CA GLN A 22 72.53 -2.63 23.47
C GLN A 22 71.46 -1.58 23.82
N GLU A 23 71.82 -0.54 24.59
CA GLU A 23 70.90 0.56 24.91
C GLU A 23 70.49 1.35 23.66
N GLU A 24 71.41 1.60 22.73
CA GLU A 24 71.09 2.26 21.46
C GLU A 24 70.15 1.42 20.59
N LEU A 25 70.37 0.10 20.53
CA LEU A 25 69.49 -0.81 19.80
C LEU A 25 68.07 -0.82 20.39
N GLU A 26 67.95 -0.80 21.72
CA GLU A 26 66.65 -0.72 22.40
C GLU A 26 65.95 0.63 22.14
N LYS A 27 66.69 1.74 22.17
CA LYS A 27 66.17 3.07 21.79
C LYS A 27 65.71 3.11 20.33
N LEU A 28 66.46 2.51 19.41
CA LEU A 28 66.10 2.41 18.00
C LEU A 28 64.87 1.51 17.78
N SER A 29 64.79 0.38 18.49
CA SER A 29 63.63 -0.51 18.47
C SER A 29 62.35 0.20 18.93
N ASN A 30 62.42 0.95 20.03
CA ASN A 30 61.29 1.74 20.54
C ASN A 30 60.86 2.82 19.54
N ARG A 31 61.82 3.54 18.94
CA ARG A 31 61.53 4.53 17.88
C ARG A 31 60.89 3.89 16.66
N HIS A 32 61.35 2.71 16.25
CA HIS A 32 60.77 1.98 15.13
C HIS A 32 59.32 1.56 15.42
N SER A 33 59.02 1.10 16.63
CA SER A 33 57.65 0.79 17.06
C SER A 33 56.75 2.02 17.00
N GLN A 34 57.23 3.18 17.49
CA GLN A 34 56.49 4.44 17.44
C GLN A 34 56.23 4.90 15.98
N LEU A 35 57.21 4.80 15.09
CA LEU A 35 57.03 5.12 13.68
C LEU A 35 55.97 4.23 13.02
N LYS A 36 55.95 2.94 13.35
CA LYS A 36 54.94 2.00 12.86
C LYS A 36 53.53 2.35 13.33
N GLU A 37 53.38 2.81 14.57
CA GLU A 37 52.12 3.32 15.09
C GLU A 37 51.68 4.59 14.37
N MET A 38 52.61 5.53 14.11
CA MET A 38 52.34 6.74 13.34
C MET A 38 51.88 6.42 11.90
N GLU A 39 52.54 5.50 11.21
CA GLU A 39 52.11 5.05 9.87
C GLU A 39 50.70 4.45 9.88
N ASN A 40 50.35 3.71 10.94
CA ASN A 40 49.01 3.15 11.08
C ASN A 40 47.95 4.25 11.33
N LEU A 41 48.28 5.24 12.16
CA LEU A 41 47.43 6.40 12.39
C LEU A 41 47.22 7.23 11.12
N GLU A 42 48.27 7.44 10.32
CA GLU A 42 48.16 8.13 9.03
C GLU A 42 47.23 7.40 8.06
N LYS A 43 47.32 6.06 8.00
CA LYS A 43 46.39 5.24 7.21
C LYS A 43 44.94 5.42 7.68
N ASN A 44 44.70 5.39 8.99
CA ASN A 44 43.37 5.60 9.57
C ASN A 44 42.82 7.01 9.30
N ILE A 45 43.65 8.04 9.40
CA ILE A 45 43.25 9.43 9.08
C ILE A 45 42.91 9.55 7.59
N LYS A 46 43.71 8.93 6.71
CA LYS A 46 43.44 8.92 5.27
C LYS A 46 42.12 8.23 4.95
N GLU A 47 41.83 7.11 5.61
CA GLU A 47 40.57 6.38 5.46
C GLU A 47 39.39 7.21 5.97
N CYS A 48 39.50 7.79 7.17
CA CYS A 48 38.50 8.68 7.76
C CYS A 48 38.19 9.88 6.84
N ARG A 49 39.22 10.48 6.23
CA ARG A 49 39.05 11.58 5.28
C ARG A 49 38.28 11.15 4.02
N LYS A 50 38.57 9.97 3.46
CA LYS A 50 37.81 9.44 2.31
C LYS A 50 36.33 9.26 2.68
N THR A 51 36.06 8.65 3.83
CA THR A 51 34.69 8.44 4.32
C THR A 51 33.97 9.77 4.50
N MET A 52 34.64 10.78 5.08
CA MET A 52 34.08 12.12 5.26
C MET A 52 33.73 12.77 3.92
N THR A 53 34.61 12.67 2.91
CA THR A 53 34.33 13.21 1.58
C THR A 53 33.16 12.52 0.88
N ALA A 54 33.04 11.19 1.02
CA ALA A 54 31.91 10.43 0.49
C ALA A 54 30.59 10.87 1.17
N MET A 55 30.61 10.99 2.50
CA MET A 55 29.44 11.44 3.27
C MET A 55 29.01 12.86 2.88
N LEU A 56 29.94 13.78 2.62
CA LEU A 56 29.62 15.14 2.16
C LEU A 56 28.95 15.12 0.78
N GLU A 57 29.39 14.27 -0.14
CA GLU A 57 28.77 14.14 -1.46
C GLU A 57 27.38 13.52 -1.35
N GLU A 58 27.20 12.49 -0.51
CA GLU A 58 25.87 11.94 -0.22
C GLU A 58 24.92 12.98 0.39
N MET A 59 25.39 13.77 1.36
CA MET A 59 24.59 14.86 1.94
C MET A 59 24.19 15.91 0.91
N LYS A 60 25.08 16.21 -0.06
CA LYS A 60 24.80 17.12 -1.17
C LYS A 60 23.73 16.54 -2.11
N GLN A 61 23.86 15.27 -2.49
CA GLN A 61 22.86 14.57 -3.31
C GLN A 61 21.49 14.55 -2.61
N MET A 62 21.46 14.21 -1.32
CA MET A 62 20.25 14.21 -0.51
C MET A 62 19.60 15.60 -0.44
N LYS A 63 20.39 16.67 -0.37
CA LYS A 63 19.89 18.04 -0.36
C LYS A 63 19.26 18.42 -1.71
N GLU A 64 19.87 18.03 -2.82
CA GLU A 64 19.35 18.25 -4.17
C GLU A 64 18.06 17.46 -4.40
N GLU A 65 18.02 16.19 -4.00
CA GLU A 65 16.83 15.35 -4.08
C GLU A 65 15.69 15.93 -3.23
N LYS A 66 15.98 16.34 -1.99
CA LYS A 66 15.00 17.02 -1.13
C LYS A 66 14.45 18.27 -1.80
N GLN A 67 15.28 19.04 -2.49
CA GLN A 67 14.80 20.22 -3.22
C GLN A 67 13.87 19.82 -4.38
N ARG A 68 14.26 18.85 -5.20
CA ARG A 68 13.42 18.33 -6.29
C ARG A 68 12.08 17.81 -5.79
N LEU A 69 12.07 17.10 -4.67
CA LEU A 69 10.85 16.60 -4.04
C LEU A 69 9.95 17.76 -3.57
N ARG A 70 10.53 18.80 -2.96
CA ARG A 70 9.77 20.01 -2.57
C ARG A 70 9.15 20.71 -3.78
N ASP A 71 9.89 20.86 -4.87
CA ASP A 71 9.38 21.49 -6.09
C ASP A 71 8.23 20.67 -6.70
N ARG A 72 8.36 19.34 -6.69
CA ARG A 72 7.30 18.42 -7.14
C ARG A 72 6.05 18.50 -6.26
N VAL A 73 6.20 18.61 -4.95
CA VAL A 73 5.07 18.81 -4.02
C VAL A 73 4.36 20.12 -4.31
N CYS A 74 5.09 21.23 -4.47
CA CYS A 74 4.51 22.53 -4.80
C CYS A 74 3.71 22.51 -6.12
N ALA A 75 4.25 21.81 -7.14
CA ALA A 75 3.56 21.62 -8.41
C ALA A 75 2.27 20.78 -8.28
N LEU A 76 2.30 19.71 -7.47
CA LEU A 76 1.11 18.90 -7.19
C LEU A 76 0.05 19.69 -6.41
N ASP A 77 0.45 20.50 -5.44
CA ASP A 77 -0.48 21.35 -4.69
C ASP A 77 -1.19 22.37 -5.59
N SER A 78 -0.47 22.91 -6.57
CA SER A 78 -1.05 23.83 -7.56
C SER A 78 -2.07 23.13 -8.44
N LYS A 79 -1.75 21.92 -8.93
CA LYS A 79 -2.71 21.08 -9.69
C LYS A 79 -3.92 20.68 -8.87
N ASN A 80 -3.73 20.36 -7.58
CA ASN A 80 -4.84 20.00 -6.68
C ASN A 80 -5.80 21.18 -6.49
N LYS A 81 -5.28 22.41 -6.36
CA LYS A 81 -6.12 23.62 -6.30
C LYS A 81 -6.92 23.82 -7.58
N GLU A 82 -6.28 23.65 -8.75
CA GLU A 82 -6.95 23.77 -10.04
C GLU A 82 -8.08 22.74 -10.20
N LEU A 83 -7.81 21.46 -9.91
CA LEU A 83 -8.81 20.39 -9.94
C LEU A 83 -9.96 20.64 -8.96
N LEU A 84 -9.68 21.21 -7.80
CA LEU A 84 -10.72 21.56 -6.82
C LEU A 84 -11.65 22.65 -7.38
N GLU A 85 -11.10 23.68 -8.03
CA GLU A 85 -11.90 24.72 -8.67
C GLU A 85 -12.71 24.19 -9.85
N GLN A 86 -12.11 23.33 -10.69
CA GLN A 86 -12.84 22.64 -11.76
C GLN A 86 -13.99 21.78 -11.20
N THR A 87 -13.76 21.06 -10.10
CA THR A 87 -14.78 20.24 -9.44
C THR A 87 -15.93 21.11 -8.93
N LYS A 88 -15.65 22.25 -8.29
CA LYS A 88 -16.68 23.20 -7.84
C LYS A 88 -17.48 23.76 -9.02
N ALA A 89 -16.83 24.09 -10.13
CA ALA A 89 -17.49 24.58 -11.34
C ALA A 89 -18.47 23.52 -11.90
N LEU A 90 -18.00 22.28 -12.05
CA LEU A 90 -18.83 21.15 -12.50
C LEU A 90 -19.98 20.86 -11.52
N GLN A 91 -19.75 20.98 -10.21
CA GLN A 91 -20.82 20.84 -9.21
C GLN A 91 -21.92 21.90 -9.38
N LYS A 92 -21.55 23.15 -9.66
CA LYS A 92 -22.51 24.23 -9.96
C LYS A 92 -23.28 23.94 -11.24
N GLU A 93 -22.59 23.48 -12.29
CA GLU A 93 -23.21 23.12 -13.55
C GLU A 93 -24.22 21.97 -13.38
N VAL A 94 -23.83 20.89 -12.70
CA VAL A 94 -24.73 19.77 -12.35
C VAL A 94 -25.93 20.26 -11.52
N GLN A 95 -25.73 21.20 -10.61
CA GLN A 95 -26.82 21.76 -9.83
C GLN A 95 -27.80 22.56 -10.71
N SER A 96 -27.29 23.39 -11.63
CA SER A 96 -28.14 24.12 -12.59
C SER A 96 -28.90 23.18 -13.54
N LEU A 97 -28.27 22.07 -13.97
CA LEU A 97 -28.92 21.03 -14.77
C LEU A 97 -30.00 20.29 -13.97
N LYS A 98 -29.78 20.05 -12.67
CA LYS A 98 -30.80 19.48 -11.79
C LYS A 98 -31.98 20.42 -11.60
N ASP A 99 -31.74 21.72 -11.46
CA ASP A 99 -32.80 22.70 -11.24
C ASP A 99 -33.62 22.94 -12.52
N THR A 100 -32.99 22.94 -13.70
CA THR A 100 -33.69 22.95 -15.00
C THR A 100 -34.44 21.65 -15.27
N ALA A 101 -33.91 20.49 -14.86
CA ALA A 101 -34.62 19.22 -14.92
C ALA A 101 -35.81 19.14 -13.95
N LYS A 102 -35.73 19.80 -12.79
CA LYS A 102 -36.88 19.99 -11.88
C LYS A 102 -37.92 20.93 -12.48
N ALA A 103 -37.52 22.04 -13.11
CA ALA A 103 -38.44 22.98 -13.76
C ALA A 103 -39.21 22.34 -14.93
N LYS A 104 -38.55 21.47 -15.73
CA LYS A 104 -39.23 20.64 -16.75
C LYS A 104 -40.15 19.56 -16.18
N LYS A 105 -40.07 19.28 -14.87
CA LYS A 105 -40.96 18.35 -14.15
C LYS A 105 -42.20 19.01 -13.56
N VAL A 106 -42.33 20.34 -13.65
CA VAL A 106 -43.49 21.08 -13.08
C VAL A 106 -44.68 21.16 -14.05
N GLU A 107 -44.50 20.82 -15.33
CA GLU A 107 -45.64 20.74 -16.28
C GLU A 107 -46.26 19.34 -16.41
N GLU A 108 -45.75 18.32 -15.70
CA GLU A 108 -46.39 17.01 -15.61
C GLU A 108 -46.37 16.46 -14.17
N THR A 109 -47.58 16.30 -13.61
CA THR A 109 -48.00 15.45 -12.48
C THR A 109 -48.08 16.07 -11.08
N ASP A 110 -49.31 16.47 -10.77
CA ASP A 110 -49.95 16.40 -9.45
C ASP A 110 -50.33 14.92 -9.16
N VAL A 111 -49.43 14.12 -8.58
CA VAL A 111 -49.74 12.93 -7.74
C VAL A 111 -48.47 12.35 -7.10
N ASP A 112 -48.48 12.29 -5.77
CA ASP A 112 -47.76 11.39 -4.84
C ASP A 112 -46.24 11.16 -4.96
N ALA A 113 -45.57 11.44 -3.84
CA ALA A 113 -44.17 11.20 -3.56
C ALA A 113 -43.72 9.74 -3.81
N LYS A 114 -43.07 9.49 -4.95
CA LYS A 114 -42.16 8.35 -5.19
C LYS A 114 -40.98 8.82 -6.02
N SER A 115 -39.79 8.86 -5.43
CA SER A 115 -38.56 9.19 -6.15
C SER A 115 -38.36 8.22 -7.32
N CYS A 116 -38.42 8.72 -8.56
CA CYS A 116 -38.06 7.97 -9.76
C CYS A 116 -36.56 7.64 -9.69
N VAL A 117 -36.25 6.42 -9.27
CA VAL A 117 -34.94 5.81 -9.46
C VAL A 117 -34.99 5.14 -10.83
N SER A 118 -34.24 5.65 -11.80
CA SER A 118 -34.09 5.02 -13.11
C SER A 118 -33.33 3.69 -12.95
N LEU A 119 -34.07 2.58 -12.84
CA LEU A 119 -33.50 1.24 -12.69
C LEU A 119 -33.11 0.69 -14.07
N LYS A 120 -31.92 0.11 -14.16
CA LYS A 120 -31.43 -0.58 -15.36
C LYS A 120 -32.11 -1.93 -15.49
N GLU A 121 -32.77 -2.15 -16.61
CA GLU A 121 -33.34 -3.46 -16.95
C GLU A 121 -32.24 -4.45 -17.39
N LEU A 122 -32.44 -5.71 -17.04
CA LEU A 122 -31.57 -6.85 -17.37
C LEU A 122 -32.45 -7.96 -17.94
N ASP A 123 -31.86 -8.84 -18.74
CA ASP A 123 -32.55 -10.03 -19.27
C ASP A 123 -33.14 -10.86 -18.13
N LYS A 124 -34.47 -10.98 -18.13
CA LYS A 124 -35.27 -11.58 -17.05
C LYS A 124 -34.89 -13.05 -16.83
N SER A 125 -34.52 -13.77 -17.88
CA SER A 125 -34.36 -15.23 -17.86
C SER A 125 -33.17 -15.73 -17.03
N LYS A 126 -32.15 -14.90 -16.83
CA LYS A 126 -30.90 -15.28 -16.13
C LYS A 126 -30.45 -14.24 -15.09
N CYS A 127 -31.38 -13.45 -14.55
CA CYS A 127 -31.06 -12.39 -13.60
C CYS A 127 -31.32 -12.77 -12.14
N TYR A 128 -30.34 -12.46 -11.29
CA TYR A 128 -30.51 -12.38 -9.85
C TYR A 128 -31.25 -11.10 -9.50
N ALA A 129 -32.22 -11.19 -8.60
CA ALA A 129 -33.02 -10.05 -8.16
C ALA A 129 -32.93 -9.85 -6.65
N CYS A 130 -33.21 -8.62 -6.20
CA CYS A 130 -33.36 -8.32 -4.78
C CYS A 130 -34.58 -9.05 -4.23
N LYS A 131 -34.38 -9.86 -3.19
CA LYS A 131 -35.45 -10.65 -2.56
C LYS A 131 -36.58 -9.79 -1.98
N ASN A 132 -36.26 -8.56 -1.56
CA ASN A 132 -37.22 -7.66 -0.93
C ASN A 132 -38.14 -6.92 -1.92
N CYS A 133 -37.69 -6.66 -3.15
CA CYS A 133 -38.44 -5.78 -4.08
C CYS A 133 -38.42 -6.22 -5.56
N GLY A 134 -37.79 -7.34 -5.88
CA GLY A 134 -37.72 -7.93 -7.22
C GLY A 134 -36.79 -7.21 -8.21
N THR A 135 -36.15 -6.11 -7.81
CA THR A 135 -35.24 -5.34 -8.68
C THR A 135 -34.09 -6.20 -9.19
N HIS A 136 -33.79 -6.16 -10.49
CA HIS A 136 -32.68 -6.92 -11.06
C HIS A 136 -31.34 -6.37 -10.56
N ILE A 137 -30.46 -7.26 -10.11
CA ILE A 137 -29.18 -6.89 -9.50
C ILE A 137 -28.01 -7.33 -10.37
N SER A 138 -28.00 -8.56 -10.87
CA SER A 138 -26.88 -9.07 -11.68
C SER A 138 -27.33 -10.23 -12.56
N LEU A 139 -26.53 -10.57 -13.58
CA LEU A 139 -26.76 -11.73 -14.44
C LEU A 139 -26.00 -12.94 -13.92
N GLU A 140 -26.48 -14.13 -14.26
CA GLU A 140 -25.82 -15.39 -13.94
C GLU A 140 -24.41 -15.50 -14.56
N GLY A 141 -24.21 -14.93 -15.75
CA GLY A 141 -22.90 -14.87 -16.42
C GLY A 141 -21.87 -13.98 -15.72
N ASP A 142 -22.32 -13.07 -14.84
CA ASP A 142 -21.42 -12.20 -14.07
C ASP A 142 -20.92 -12.84 -12.78
N ILE A 143 -21.36 -14.06 -12.44
CA ILE A 143 -20.89 -14.75 -11.24
C ILE A 143 -19.44 -15.20 -11.42
N ALA A 144 -18.55 -14.65 -10.59
CA ALA A 144 -17.18 -15.11 -10.44
C ALA A 144 -17.07 -16.31 -9.49
N SER A 145 -17.91 -16.38 -8.45
CA SER A 145 -17.94 -17.53 -7.52
C SER A 145 -19.29 -17.70 -6.83
N ARG A 146 -19.77 -18.96 -6.78
CA ARG A 146 -21.05 -19.34 -6.13
C ARG A 146 -20.94 -19.69 -4.65
N ASN A 147 -19.73 -19.98 -4.19
CA ASN A 147 -19.44 -20.49 -2.85
C ASN A 147 -18.59 -19.47 -2.08
N TYR A 148 -19.00 -18.21 -2.12
CA TYR A 148 -18.30 -17.14 -1.42
C TYR A 148 -18.87 -16.95 -0.01
N GLN A 149 -18.05 -16.49 0.93
CA GLN A 149 -18.48 -16.22 2.29
C GLN A 149 -18.84 -14.75 2.48
N VAL A 150 -20.03 -14.47 3.01
CA VAL A 150 -20.41 -13.17 3.55
C VAL A 150 -20.20 -13.13 5.07
N GLY A 151 -19.67 -12.02 5.59
CA GLY A 151 -19.34 -11.84 7.01
C GLY A 151 -18.12 -12.65 7.52
N GLN A 152 -17.75 -12.39 8.77
CA GLN A 152 -16.65 -13.08 9.47
C GLN A 152 -17.12 -14.40 10.13
N GLY A 153 -16.18 -15.33 10.41
CA GLY A 153 -16.43 -16.59 11.14
C GLY A 153 -16.51 -17.83 10.24
N ALA A 154 -17.09 -18.93 10.74
CA ALA A 154 -17.21 -20.19 10.00
C ALA A 154 -18.21 -20.09 8.84
N PHE A 155 -17.91 -20.77 7.73
CA PHE A 155 -18.80 -20.88 6.57
C PHE A 155 -20.07 -21.65 6.94
N THR A 156 -21.21 -21.01 6.82
CA THR A 156 -22.54 -21.59 7.07
C THR A 156 -23.50 -21.16 5.96
N GLU A 157 -24.65 -21.82 5.79
CA GLU A 157 -25.62 -21.45 4.75
C GLU A 157 -26.10 -20.01 4.86
N LYS A 158 -26.27 -19.51 6.11
CA LYS A 158 -26.61 -18.10 6.37
C LYS A 158 -25.52 -17.13 5.93
N LYS A 159 -24.27 -17.60 5.83
CA LYS A 159 -23.10 -16.84 5.39
C LYS A 159 -22.68 -17.16 3.96
N ARG A 160 -23.48 -17.91 3.22
CA ARG A 160 -23.23 -18.15 1.80
C ARG A 160 -23.59 -16.91 1.00
N GLY A 161 -22.72 -16.54 0.08
CA GLY A 161 -22.88 -15.42 -0.83
C GLY A 161 -22.28 -15.69 -2.20
N TYR A 162 -22.54 -14.76 -3.09
CA TYR A 162 -22.08 -14.76 -4.47
C TYR A 162 -21.06 -13.66 -4.66
N LEU A 163 -20.00 -13.96 -5.39
CA LEU A 163 -19.06 -12.95 -5.88
C LEU A 163 -19.39 -12.65 -7.34
N PHE A 164 -19.83 -11.42 -7.62
CA PHE A 164 -20.16 -10.95 -8.96
C PHE A 164 -19.06 -10.04 -9.51
N ASN A 165 -18.79 -10.14 -10.81
CA ASN A 165 -17.96 -9.19 -11.56
C ASN A 165 -18.67 -7.85 -11.71
N CYS A 166 -19.95 -7.90 -12.09
CA CYS A 166 -20.77 -6.73 -12.34
C CYS A 166 -22.14 -6.87 -11.66
N ALA A 167 -22.66 -5.77 -11.12
CA ALA A 167 -24.02 -5.68 -10.62
C ALA A 167 -24.54 -4.24 -10.76
N VAL A 168 -25.86 -4.11 -10.94
CA VAL A 168 -26.58 -2.88 -11.28
C VAL A 168 -27.71 -2.65 -10.27
N ASN A 169 -28.27 -1.43 -10.26
CA ASN A 169 -29.36 -1.05 -9.34
C ASN A 169 -28.96 -1.18 -7.85
N LEU A 170 -27.71 -0.82 -7.60
CA LEU A 170 -27.07 -0.85 -6.29
C LEU A 170 -26.60 0.56 -5.91
N THR A 171 -26.75 0.90 -4.63
CA THR A 171 -26.24 2.13 -4.05
C THR A 171 -25.02 1.80 -3.21
N LEU A 172 -23.90 2.47 -3.49
CA LEU A 172 -22.68 2.37 -2.68
C LEU A 172 -22.82 3.27 -1.45
N GLY A 173 -22.62 2.70 -0.27
CA GLY A 173 -22.64 3.39 1.01
C GLY A 173 -21.24 3.77 1.47
N ALA A 174 -21.09 3.91 2.80
CA ALA A 174 -19.84 4.28 3.42
C ALA A 174 -18.72 3.26 3.14
N THR A 175 -17.54 3.80 2.85
CA THR A 175 -16.30 3.04 2.67
C THR A 175 -15.67 2.74 4.03
N LYS A 176 -15.19 1.50 4.22
CA LYS A 176 -14.49 1.05 5.43
C LYS A 176 -13.36 0.10 5.09
N THR A 177 -12.29 0.15 5.87
CA THR A 177 -11.22 -0.83 5.81
C THR A 177 -11.57 -2.02 6.70
N GLU A 178 -11.71 -3.20 6.10
CA GLU A 178 -12.07 -4.43 6.78
C GLU A 178 -10.99 -5.50 6.63
N LYS A 179 -10.81 -6.29 7.69
CA LYS A 179 -9.90 -7.44 7.71
C LYS A 179 -10.67 -8.73 7.49
N PHE A 180 -10.30 -9.45 6.44
CA PHE A 180 -10.81 -10.77 6.10
C PHE A 180 -9.70 -11.82 6.24
N THR A 181 -10.06 -13.10 6.21
CA THR A 181 -9.11 -14.24 6.28
C THR A 181 -7.98 -14.14 5.25
N THR A 182 -8.27 -13.55 4.08
CA THR A 182 -7.31 -13.42 2.97
C THR A 182 -6.51 -12.11 2.99
N GLY A 183 -6.77 -11.20 3.92
CA GLY A 183 -6.06 -9.92 4.03
C GLY A 183 -6.96 -8.72 4.32
N SER A 184 -6.37 -7.52 4.28
CA SER A 184 -7.05 -6.24 4.48
C SER A 184 -7.53 -5.65 3.16
N TYR A 185 -8.76 -5.16 3.14
CA TYR A 185 -9.39 -4.57 1.96
C TYR A 185 -10.14 -3.30 2.35
N GLU A 186 -10.15 -2.33 1.44
CA GLU A 186 -11.10 -1.24 1.49
C GLU A 186 -12.39 -1.68 0.78
N ILE A 187 -13.51 -1.63 1.49
CA ILE A 187 -14.82 -2.05 0.98
C ILE A 187 -15.82 -0.92 1.07
N ALA A 188 -16.82 -0.90 0.19
CA ALA A 188 -18.02 -0.08 0.34
C ALA A 188 -19.24 -0.97 0.57
N TRP A 189 -20.06 -0.64 1.56
CA TRP A 189 -21.34 -1.31 1.76
C TRP A 189 -22.27 -1.07 0.57
N VAL A 190 -23.12 -2.05 0.26
CA VAL A 190 -23.98 -2.02 -0.91
C VAL A 190 -25.42 -2.38 -0.55
N SER A 191 -26.34 -1.53 -0.96
CA SER A 191 -27.78 -1.70 -0.78
C SER A 191 -28.54 -1.63 -2.10
N CYS A 192 -29.76 -2.16 -2.12
CA CYS A 192 -30.64 -2.08 -3.29
C CYS A 192 -31.08 -0.63 -3.54
N SER A 193 -30.92 -0.12 -4.76
CA SER A 193 -31.32 1.26 -5.07
C SER A 193 -32.83 1.53 -5.01
N LYS A 194 -33.67 0.48 -5.08
CA LYS A 194 -35.14 0.62 -4.99
C LYS A 194 -35.67 0.59 -3.56
N CYS A 195 -35.17 -0.32 -2.73
CA CYS A 195 -35.74 -0.57 -1.39
C CYS A 195 -34.75 -0.39 -0.23
N ALA A 196 -33.52 0.04 -0.52
CA ALA A 196 -32.43 0.22 0.46
C ALA A 196 -32.05 -1.02 1.28
N ALA A 197 -32.56 -2.21 0.96
CA ALA A 197 -32.18 -3.46 1.63
C ALA A 197 -30.67 -3.70 1.48
N SER A 198 -30.01 -4.09 2.58
CA SER A 198 -28.58 -4.41 2.58
C SER A 198 -28.33 -5.71 1.83
N LEU A 199 -27.47 -5.65 0.81
CA LEU A 199 -27.18 -6.81 -0.05
C LEU A 199 -25.75 -7.34 0.16
N GLY A 200 -24.81 -6.49 0.57
CA GLY A 200 -23.42 -6.91 0.81
C GLY A 200 -22.43 -5.77 0.68
N TRP A 201 -21.31 -6.00 0.00
CA TRP A 201 -20.26 -4.99 -0.19
C TRP A 201 -19.52 -5.14 -1.53
N LYS A 202 -18.82 -4.08 -1.95
CA LYS A 202 -17.91 -4.05 -3.09
C LYS A 202 -16.47 -3.88 -2.61
N TYR A 203 -15.53 -4.63 -3.18
CA TYR A 203 -14.10 -4.44 -2.94
C TYR A 203 -13.59 -3.24 -3.77
N LEU A 204 -13.02 -2.23 -3.12
CA LEU A 204 -12.54 -1.01 -3.76
C LEU A 204 -11.04 -1.00 -3.98
N SER A 205 -10.27 -1.41 -2.96
CA SER A 205 -8.81 -1.45 -3.03
C SER A 205 -8.24 -2.50 -2.06
N THR A 206 -6.99 -2.89 -2.28
CA THR A 206 -6.24 -3.78 -1.37
C THR A 206 -4.77 -3.41 -1.38
N ASN A 207 -4.10 -3.61 -0.24
CA ASN A 207 -2.65 -3.38 -0.11
C ASN A 207 -1.82 -4.58 -0.60
N ASN A 208 -2.46 -5.72 -0.88
CA ASN A 208 -1.76 -6.95 -1.25
C ASN A 208 -2.06 -7.33 -2.70
N GLN A 209 -1.02 -7.32 -3.55
CA GLN A 209 -1.15 -7.50 -4.99
C GLN A 209 -1.74 -8.86 -5.39
N SER A 210 -1.50 -9.91 -4.60
CA SER A 210 -2.08 -11.26 -4.81
C SER A 210 -3.61 -11.27 -4.70
N ASN A 211 -4.20 -10.27 -4.06
CA ASN A 211 -5.64 -10.12 -3.86
C ASN A 211 -6.30 -9.12 -4.81
N ALA A 212 -5.55 -8.53 -5.74
CA ALA A 212 -6.06 -7.54 -6.68
C ALA A 212 -7.20 -8.08 -7.56
N SER A 213 -7.26 -9.41 -7.78
CA SER A 213 -8.32 -10.07 -8.55
C SER A 213 -9.73 -9.94 -7.96
N LYS A 214 -9.86 -9.50 -6.70
CA LYS A 214 -11.15 -9.25 -6.03
C LYS A 214 -11.58 -7.79 -6.14
N VAL A 215 -10.67 -6.86 -6.43
CA VAL A 215 -10.96 -5.44 -6.55
C VAL A 215 -11.95 -5.21 -7.70
N GLY A 216 -12.97 -4.38 -7.45
CA GLY A 216 -14.07 -4.13 -8.38
C GLY A 216 -15.23 -5.11 -8.28
N LYS A 217 -15.04 -6.29 -7.69
CA LYS A 217 -16.10 -7.32 -7.56
C LYS A 217 -17.02 -7.05 -6.38
N LEU A 218 -18.24 -7.59 -6.46
CA LEU A 218 -19.28 -7.43 -5.44
C LEU A 218 -19.56 -8.76 -4.73
N CYS A 219 -19.49 -8.74 -3.40
CA CYS A 219 -19.86 -9.85 -2.54
C CYS A 219 -21.27 -9.62 -2.02
N LEU A 220 -22.25 -10.39 -2.51
CA LEU A 220 -23.65 -10.26 -2.14
C LEU A 220 -24.18 -11.50 -1.43
N ALA A 221 -24.97 -11.29 -0.38
CA ALA A 221 -25.53 -12.37 0.42
C ALA A 221 -26.59 -13.17 -0.36
N ARG A 222 -26.49 -14.51 -0.35
CA ARG A 222 -27.44 -15.38 -1.05
C ARG A 222 -28.86 -15.20 -0.53
N TYR A 223 -29.03 -15.09 0.79
CA TYR A 223 -30.37 -14.94 1.40
C TYR A 223 -31.07 -13.62 1.06
N SER A 224 -30.34 -12.61 0.58
CA SER A 224 -30.89 -11.30 0.18
C SER A 224 -31.24 -11.24 -1.32
N LEU A 225 -30.94 -12.30 -2.08
CA LEU A 225 -31.17 -12.38 -3.51
C LEU A 225 -32.13 -13.53 -3.84
N THR A 226 -32.91 -13.36 -4.90
CA THR A 226 -33.69 -14.41 -5.55
C THR A 226 -32.94 -14.84 -6.80
N SER A 227 -32.69 -16.14 -6.92
CA SER A 227 -32.02 -16.72 -8.08
C SER A 227 -32.97 -16.87 -9.28
N PRO A 228 -32.44 -16.96 -10.52
CA PRO A 228 -33.26 -17.24 -11.70
C PRO A 228 -34.04 -18.57 -11.58
N GLN A 229 -33.44 -19.60 -10.97
CA GLN A 229 -34.06 -20.90 -10.77
C GLN A 229 -35.31 -20.81 -9.88
N GLU A 230 -35.21 -20.08 -8.76
CA GLU A 230 -36.33 -19.86 -7.83
C GLU A 230 -37.46 -19.00 -8.43
N LYS A 231 -37.16 -18.15 -9.44
CA LYS A 231 -38.19 -17.37 -10.16
C LYS A 231 -39.04 -18.23 -11.09
N THR A 232 -38.44 -19.22 -11.73
CA THR A 232 -39.14 -20.12 -12.68
C THR A 232 -40.13 -21.04 -11.96
N GLU A 233 -39.92 -21.32 -10.67
CA GLU A 233 -40.81 -22.17 -9.85
C GLU A 233 -41.99 -21.39 -9.23
N GLN A 234 -42.10 -20.08 -9.46
CA GLN A 234 -43.17 -19.21 -8.93
C GLN A 234 -44.12 -18.64 -10.00
N LEU A 235 -43.99 -19.11 -11.24
CA LEU A 235 -44.85 -18.81 -12.40
C LEU A 235 -45.53 -20.11 -12.85
#